data_AF-A0A2J4QLS0-F1
#
_entry.id   AF-A0A2J4QLS0-F1
#
_cell.length_a   1.000
_cell.length_b   1.000
_cell.length_c   1.000
_cell.angle_alpha   90.00
_cell.angle_beta   90.00
_cell.angle_gamma   90.00
#
_symmetry.space_group_name_H-M   'P 1'
#
loop_
_entity.id
_entity.type
_entity.pdbx_description
1 polymer ?
#
loop_
_entity_poly.entity_id
_entity_poly.type
_entity_poly.pdbx_seq_one_letter_code
_entity_poly.pdbx_strand_id
1 'polypeptide(L)'
;MSGYKSGLSRRQFLQGAGAMWLMSVSPVGLAAAAQVVAVRVWPSSTYTRVTVESNHILKYRQFALSNPERVVVDLEGVNLNSVLKGMGSQIRGDDPYIQ
;
A
#
# COMPACT_ATOMS: atom_id res chain seq x y z
N MET A 1 41.20 -48.00 9.85
CA MET A 1 40.03 -47.10 9.84
C MET A 1 40.52 -45.70 10.15
N SER A 2 40.69 -44.83 9.16
CA SER A 2 41.03 -43.42 9.39
C SER A 2 40.14 -42.57 8.51
N GLY A 3 39.11 -41.99 9.13
CA GLY A 3 38.12 -41.17 8.46
C GLY A 3 38.73 -39.82 8.10
N TYR A 4 38.84 -39.54 6.81
CA TYR A 4 39.06 -38.20 6.31
C TYR A 4 37.87 -37.33 6.75
N LYS A 5 38.07 -36.48 7.76
CA LYS A 5 37.16 -35.36 8.01
C LYS A 5 37.36 -34.39 6.84
N SER A 6 36.50 -34.47 5.84
CA SER A 6 36.45 -33.45 4.78
C SER A 6 35.99 -32.14 5.40
N GLY A 7 36.94 -31.34 5.88
CA GLY A 7 36.68 -29.94 6.21
C GLY A 7 36.07 -29.24 4.99
N LEU A 8 35.19 -28.27 5.26
CA LEU A 8 34.52 -27.46 4.25
C LEU A 8 35.48 -27.10 3.10
N SER A 9 35.15 -27.54 1.89
CA SER A 9 35.99 -27.32 0.71
C SER A 9 36.02 -25.83 0.37
N ARG A 10 37.20 -25.30 -0.05
CA ARG A 10 37.35 -23.91 -0.51
C ARG A 10 36.28 -23.50 -1.53
N ARG A 11 35.84 -24.43 -2.37
CA ARG A 11 34.76 -24.23 -3.35
C ARG A 11 33.41 -23.99 -2.68
N GLN A 12 33.08 -24.72 -1.62
CA GLN A 12 31.85 -24.52 -0.84
C GLN A 12 31.87 -23.16 -0.12
N PHE A 13 33.04 -22.73 0.35
CA PHE A 13 33.20 -21.42 0.99
C PHE A 13 33.00 -20.27 0.00
N LEU A 14 33.61 -20.37 -1.18
CA LEU A 14 33.44 -19.37 -2.26
C LEU A 14 32.00 -19.32 -2.78
N GLN A 15 31.35 -20.48 -2.90
CA GLN A 15 29.94 -20.57 -3.28
C GLN A 15 29.02 -19.94 -2.22
N GLY A 16 29.28 -20.19 -0.93
CA GLY A 16 28.54 -19.60 0.17
C GLY A 16 28.69 -18.07 0.23
N ALA A 17 29.91 -17.57 0.10
CA ALA A 17 30.20 -16.14 0.06
C ALA A 17 29.52 -15.45 -1.15
N GLY A 18 29.57 -16.08 -2.34
CA GLY A 18 28.90 -15.56 -3.53
C GLY A 18 27.37 -15.53 -3.38
N ALA A 19 26.78 -16.57 -2.79
CA ALA A 19 25.34 -16.62 -2.53
C ALA A 19 24.90 -15.54 -1.52
N MET A 20 25.68 -15.30 -0.46
CA MET A 20 25.43 -14.18 0.48
C MET A 20 25.52 -12.81 -0.20
N TRP A 21 26.47 -12.64 -1.13
CA TRP A 21 26.61 -11.39 -1.88
C TRP A 21 25.41 -11.14 -2.79
N LEU A 22 24.93 -12.17 -3.49
CA LEU A 22 23.73 -12.08 -4.34
C LEU A 22 22.46 -11.76 -3.53
N MET A 23 22.34 -12.29 -2.32
CA MET A 23 21.22 -11.96 -1.42
C MET A 23 21.25 -10.50 -0.92
N SER A 24 22.39 -9.82 -0.96
CA SER A 24 22.50 -8.40 -0.57
C SER A 24 21.93 -7.45 -1.64
N VAL A 25 21.80 -7.92 -2.88
CA VAL A 25 21.22 -7.16 -4.01
C VAL A 25 19.79 -7.60 -4.32
N SER A 26 19.29 -8.61 -3.59
CA SER A 26 17.88 -8.99 -3.62
C SER A 26 17.03 -7.79 -3.21
N PRO A 27 16.06 -7.36 -4.03
CA PRO A 27 15.16 -6.29 -3.66
C PRO A 27 14.15 -6.82 -2.61
N VAL A 28 14.62 -6.93 -1.36
CA VAL A 28 13.78 -7.23 -0.21
C VAL A 28 12.89 -6.01 0.04
N GLY A 29 11.61 -6.09 -0.34
CA GLY A 29 10.62 -5.04 0.00
C GLY A 29 9.90 -4.34 -1.14
N LEU A 30 9.99 -4.81 -2.40
CA LEU A 30 9.21 -4.22 -3.50
C LEU A 30 7.70 -4.48 -3.44
N ALA A 31 7.23 -5.27 -2.48
CA ALA A 31 5.81 -5.47 -2.22
C ALA A 31 5.28 -4.46 -1.18
N ALA A 32 5.64 -3.19 -1.31
CA ALA A 32 5.02 -2.14 -0.51
C ALA A 32 3.53 -2.07 -0.91
N ALA A 33 2.63 -2.27 0.07
CA ALA A 33 1.20 -2.11 -0.15
C ALA A 33 0.90 -0.67 -0.61
N ALA A 34 -0.14 -0.49 -1.43
CA ALA A 34 -0.59 0.84 -1.81
C ALA A 34 -1.01 1.59 -0.54
N GLN A 35 -0.45 2.77 -0.33
CA GLN A 35 -0.71 3.58 0.85
C GLN A 35 -1.30 4.91 0.42
N VAL A 36 -2.41 5.29 1.05
CA VAL A 36 -2.99 6.61 0.90
C VAL A 36 -2.17 7.62 1.71
N VAL A 37 -1.62 8.62 1.02
CA VAL A 37 -0.75 9.64 1.63
C VAL A 37 -1.53 10.90 2.00
N ALA A 38 -2.60 11.21 1.28
CA ALA A 38 -3.47 12.35 1.56
C ALA A 38 -4.90 12.10 1.06
N VAL A 39 -5.87 12.70 1.74
CA VAL A 39 -7.24 12.82 1.26
C VAL A 39 -7.65 14.28 1.35
N ARG A 40 -8.27 14.80 0.29
CA ARG A 40 -8.74 16.19 0.21
C ARG A 40 -10.20 16.22 -0.24
N VAL A 41 -10.98 17.08 0.38
CA VAL A 41 -12.38 17.33 0.01
C VAL A 41 -12.54 18.79 -0.40
N TRP A 42 -13.10 19.01 -1.58
CA TRP A 42 -13.38 20.33 -2.14
C TRP A 42 -14.89 20.46 -2.37
N PRO A 43 -15.62 21.06 -1.41
CA PRO A 43 -17.04 21.32 -1.58
C PRO A 43 -17.27 22.49 -2.55
N SER A 44 -18.22 22.33 -3.45
CA SER A 44 -18.73 23.37 -4.33
C SER A 44 -20.22 23.14 -4.57
N SER A 45 -20.96 24.19 -4.93
CA SER A 45 -22.39 24.13 -5.23
C SER A 45 -22.73 23.27 -6.46
N THR A 46 -21.76 23.02 -7.34
CA THR A 46 -21.95 22.24 -8.58
C THR A 46 -21.45 20.81 -8.49
N TYR A 47 -20.48 20.54 -7.61
CA TYR A 47 -19.94 19.20 -7.34
C TYR A 47 -19.09 19.24 -6.07
N THR A 48 -19.05 18.13 -5.33
CA THR A 48 -18.00 17.90 -4.33
C THR A 48 -16.92 17.01 -4.92
N ARG A 49 -15.65 17.44 -4.85
CA ARG A 49 -14.51 16.65 -5.30
C ARG A 49 -13.77 16.05 -4.13
N VAL A 50 -13.67 14.72 -4.13
CA VAL A 50 -12.80 13.97 -3.20
C VAL A 50 -11.58 13.50 -3.98
N THR A 51 -10.39 13.82 -3.48
CA THR A 51 -9.11 13.39 -4.08
C THR A 51 -8.37 12.51 -3.09
N VAL A 52 -8.06 11.28 -3.51
CA VAL A 52 -7.27 10.32 -2.74
C VAL A 52 -5.91 10.19 -3.42
N GLU A 53 -4.87 10.63 -2.71
CA GLU A 53 -3.49 10.59 -3.20
C GLU A 53 -2.79 9.36 -2.61
N SER A 54 -1.96 8.69 -3.42
CA SER A 54 -1.31 7.44 -3.05
C SER A 54 0.10 7.33 -3.65
N ASN A 55 0.94 6.52 -3.02
CA ASN A 55 2.30 6.24 -3.49
C ASN A 55 2.37 5.29 -4.71
N HIS A 56 1.29 4.56 -4.99
CA HIS A 56 1.15 3.61 -6.09
C HIS A 56 -0.24 3.76 -6.73
N ILE A 57 -0.41 3.29 -7.96
CA ILE A 57 -1.70 3.32 -8.65
C ILE A 57 -2.76 2.55 -7.83
N LEU A 58 -3.86 3.22 -7.51
CA LEU A 58 -4.99 2.62 -6.81
C LEU A 58 -5.87 1.86 -7.79
N LYS A 59 -6.08 0.57 -7.50
CA LYS A 59 -7.18 -0.20 -8.07
C LYS A 59 -8.41 0.05 -7.21
N TYR A 60 -9.52 0.43 -7.84
CA TYR A 60 -10.73 0.79 -7.13
C TYR A 60 -11.99 0.38 -7.88
N ARG A 61 -13.09 0.25 -7.14
CA ARG A 61 -14.44 0.09 -7.69
C ARG A 61 -15.34 1.14 -7.08
N GLN A 62 -16.21 1.73 -7.89
CA GLN A 62 -17.22 2.69 -7.43
C GLN A 62 -18.62 2.16 -7.71
N PHE A 63 -19.53 2.32 -6.76
CA PHE A 63 -20.93 1.97 -6.92
C PHE A 63 -21.81 2.80 -5.97
N ALA A 64 -23.10 2.85 -6.29
CA ALA A 64 -24.10 3.51 -5.47
C ALA A 64 -24.90 2.47 -4.67
N LEU A 65 -25.27 2.83 -3.45
CA LEU A 65 -26.22 2.10 -2.61
C LEU A 65 -27.41 3.01 -2.34
N SER A 66 -28.60 2.43 -2.28
CA SER A 66 -29.81 3.12 -1.87
C SER A 66 -30.16 2.80 -0.41
N ASN A 67 -31.02 3.62 0.20
CA ASN A 67 -31.56 3.46 1.55
C ASN A 67 -30.49 3.39 2.67
N PRO A 68 -29.76 4.49 2.99
CA PRO A 68 -29.77 5.79 2.33
C PRO A 68 -28.86 5.81 1.09
N GLU A 69 -29.06 6.83 0.23
CA GLU A 69 -28.22 7.10 -0.93
C GLU A 69 -26.77 7.33 -0.52
N ARG A 70 -25.88 6.47 -1.00
CA ARG A 70 -24.45 6.47 -0.68
C ARG A 70 -23.64 6.14 -1.90
N VAL A 71 -22.52 6.82 -2.07
CA VAL A 71 -21.47 6.43 -3.02
C VAL A 71 -20.38 5.70 -2.24
N VAL A 72 -20.02 4.51 -2.71
CA VAL A 72 -18.97 3.68 -2.11
C VAL A 72 -17.82 3.56 -3.09
N VAL A 73 -16.60 3.75 -2.59
CA VAL A 73 -15.36 3.57 -3.34
C VAL A 73 -14.52 2.53 -2.59
N ASP A 74 -14.46 1.32 -3.13
CA ASP A 74 -13.61 0.25 -2.61
C ASP A 74 -12.18 0.44 -3.14
N LEU A 75 -11.18 0.40 -2.25
CA LEU A 75 -9.75 0.44 -2.62
C LEU A 75 -9.11 -0.93 -2.39
N GLU A 76 -8.49 -1.49 -3.43
CA GLU A 76 -7.80 -2.79 -3.33
C GLU A 76 -6.34 -2.63 -2.92
N GLY A 77 -5.86 -3.53 -2.06
CA GLY A 77 -4.46 -3.57 -1.65
C GLY A 77 -4.02 -2.37 -0.82
N VAL A 78 -4.98 -1.61 -0.26
CA VAL A 78 -4.74 -0.47 0.63
C VAL A 78 -4.98 -0.88 2.08
N ASN A 79 -4.00 -0.60 2.93
CA ASN A 79 -4.14 -0.74 4.38
C ASN A 79 -4.72 0.53 4.99
N LEU A 80 -5.68 0.37 5.91
CA LEU A 80 -6.26 1.50 6.63
C LEU A 80 -5.21 2.18 7.51
N ASN A 81 -4.98 3.47 7.29
CA ASN A 81 -4.02 4.28 8.03
C ASN A 81 -4.66 5.51 8.67
N SER A 82 -3.86 6.34 9.35
CA SER A 82 -4.33 7.55 10.03
C SER A 82 -4.97 8.57 9.08
N VAL A 83 -4.49 8.66 7.84
CA VAL A 83 -5.01 9.57 6.82
C VAL A 83 -6.46 9.20 6.44
N LEU A 84 -6.69 7.94 6.10
CA LEU A 84 -8.03 7.44 5.76
C LEU A 84 -8.99 7.51 6.96
N LYS A 85 -8.52 7.16 8.17
CA LYS A 85 -9.32 7.30 9.40
C LYS A 85 -9.71 8.76 9.68
N GLY A 86 -8.83 9.70 9.34
CA GLY A 86 -9.06 11.13 9.50
C GLY A 86 -9.96 11.76 8.43
N MET A 87 -10.31 11.05 7.35
CA MET A 87 -11.06 11.62 6.22
C MET A 87 -12.38 12.28 6.64
N GLY A 88 -13.10 11.68 7.60
CA GLY A 88 -14.38 12.23 8.06
C GLY A 88 -14.27 13.66 8.59
N SER A 89 -13.12 14.03 9.18
CA SER A 89 -12.87 15.40 9.66
C SER A 89 -12.67 16.43 8.56
N GLN A 90 -12.42 15.99 7.32
CA GLN A 90 -12.26 16.87 6.15
C GLN A 90 -13.60 17.23 5.51
N ILE A 91 -14.68 16.54 5.87
CA ILE A 91 -16.03 16.83 5.40
C ILE A 91 -16.55 18.03 6.18
N ARG A 92 -16.91 19.08 5.47
CA ARG A 92 -17.50 20.27 6.09
C ARG A 92 -19.00 20.06 6.29
N GLY A 93 -19.55 20.60 7.37
CA GLY A 93 -20.99 20.51 7.63
C GLY A 93 -21.86 21.30 6.65
N ASP A 94 -21.26 22.13 5.81
CA ASP A 94 -21.92 22.89 4.74
C ASP A 94 -21.69 22.27 3.34
N ASP A 95 -21.16 21.05 3.25
CA ASP A 95 -21.00 20.36 1.98
C ASP A 95 -22.39 19.97 1.41
N PRO A 96 -22.73 20.44 0.19
CA PRO A 96 -24.07 20.24 -0.36
C PRO A 96 -24.35 18.79 -0.80
N TYR A 97 -23.33 17.95 -0.92
CA TYR A 97 -23.45 16.58 -1.43
C TYR A 97 -23.06 15.50 -0.41
N ILE A 98 -22.21 15.82 0.57
CA ILE A 98 -21.74 14.87 1.58
C ILE A 98 -22.20 15.34 2.96
N GLN A 99 -23.06 14.56 3.63
CA GLN A 99 -23.67 14.89 4.93
C GLN A 99 -23.29 13.88 6.01
#